data_AF-A0AAJ2NSP4-F1
#
_entry.id   AF-A0AAJ2NSP4-F1
#
_cell.length_a   1.000
_cell.length_b   1.000
_cell.length_c   1.000
_cell.angle_alpha   90.00
_cell.angle_beta   90.00
_cell.angle_gamma   90.00
#
_symmetry.space_group_name_H-M   'P 1'
#
loop_
_entity.id
_entity.type
_entity.pdbx_description
1 polymer ?
#
loop_
_entity_poly.entity_id
_entity_poly.type
_entity_poly.pdbx_seq_one_letter_code
_entity_poly.pdbx_strand_id
1 'polypeptide(L)'
;LTTVIPTAVLGGAMIAMFGMVIASGIKMLSKVDFSSQENLLIIACSIGVGLGVTTVPNLFDALPESVKILTNSGIVAGSLTAIFLNVIFHVAKPMKQK
;
A
#
# COMPACT_ATOMS: atom_id res chain seq x y z
N LEU A 1 -27.06 -14.70 -18.01
CA LEU A 1 -26.21 -15.83 -17.54
C LEU A 1 -25.46 -15.49 -16.25
N THR A 2 -24.92 -14.28 -16.09
CA THR A 2 -24.16 -13.85 -14.89
C THR A 2 -24.98 -13.73 -13.59
N THR A 3 -26.31 -13.65 -13.65
CA THR A 3 -27.20 -13.57 -12.48
C THR A 3 -27.58 -14.93 -11.88
N VAL A 4 -27.19 -16.04 -12.52
CA VAL A 4 -27.54 -17.41 -12.09
C VAL A 4 -26.57 -17.94 -11.03
N ILE A 5 -25.37 -17.39 -10.97
CA ILE A 5 -24.34 -17.81 -10.02
C ILE A 5 -24.68 -17.20 -8.64
N PRO A 6 -24.82 -18.02 -7.57
CA PRO A 6 -25.12 -17.52 -6.25
C PRO A 6 -24.06 -16.51 -5.77
N THR A 7 -24.50 -15.46 -5.08
CA THR A 7 -23.62 -14.43 -4.51
C THR A 7 -22.57 -15.02 -3.56
N ALA A 8 -22.91 -16.10 -2.84
CA ALA A 8 -21.98 -16.84 -1.99
C ALA A 8 -20.78 -17.43 -2.77
N VAL A 9 -21.00 -17.89 -4.00
CA VAL A 9 -19.94 -18.46 -4.85
C VAL A 9 -19.07 -17.35 -5.44
N LEU A 10 -19.68 -16.24 -5.89
CA LEU A 10 -18.91 -15.05 -6.32
C LEU A 10 -18.06 -14.48 -5.18
N GLY A 11 -18.61 -14.41 -3.97
CA GLY A 11 -17.87 -13.97 -2.79
C GLY A 11 -16.66 -14.87 -2.51
N GLY A 12 -16.84 -16.19 -2.55
CA GLY A 12 -15.73 -17.14 -2.42
C GLY A 12 -14.64 -16.97 -3.49
N ALA A 13 -15.04 -16.77 -4.75
CA ALA A 13 -14.11 -16.50 -5.84
C ALA A 13 -13.36 -15.17 -5.67
N MET A 14 -14.03 -14.10 -5.21
CA MET A 14 -13.38 -12.81 -4.93
C MET A 14 -12.36 -12.93 -3.79
N ILE A 15 -12.66 -13.66 -2.72
CA ILE A 15 -11.71 -13.88 -1.61
C ILE A 15 -10.44 -14.55 -2.12
N ALA A 16 -10.56 -15.59 -2.95
CA ALA A 16 -9.40 -16.25 -3.55
C ALA A 16 -8.58 -15.31 -4.44
N MET A 17 -9.25 -14.47 -5.24
CA MET A 17 -8.59 -13.51 -6.13
C MET A 17 -7.85 -12.41 -5.35
N PHE A 18 -8.50 -11.79 -4.36
CA PHE A 18 -7.86 -10.78 -3.50
C PHE A 18 -6.73 -11.40 -2.65
N GLY A 19 -6.90 -12.62 -2.15
CA GLY A 19 -5.85 -13.35 -1.44
C GLY A 19 -4.61 -13.57 -2.33
N MET A 20 -4.80 -13.95 -3.59
CA MET A 20 -3.71 -14.10 -4.54
C MET A 20 -3.00 -12.78 -4.86
N VAL A 21 -3.76 -11.68 -4.97
CA VAL A 21 -3.19 -10.33 -5.16
C VAL A 21 -2.28 -9.96 -3.98
N ILE A 22 -2.75 -10.19 -2.75
CA ILE A 22 -1.95 -9.92 -1.53
C ILE A 22 -0.68 -10.80 -1.51
N ALA A 23 -0.81 -12.10 -1.79
CA ALA A 23 0.32 -13.02 -1.82
C ALA A 23 1.37 -12.62 -2.88
N SER A 24 0.93 -12.16 -4.05
CA SER A 24 1.81 -11.61 -5.09
C SER A 24 2.56 -10.36 -4.62
N GLY A 25 1.88 -9.47 -3.88
CA GLY A 25 2.49 -8.30 -3.27
C GLY A 25 3.59 -8.66 -2.27
N ILE A 26 3.34 -9.63 -1.37
CA ILE A 26 4.32 -10.13 -0.41
C ILE A 26 5.52 -10.77 -1.13
N LYS A 27 5.26 -11.56 -2.18
CA LYS A 27 6.32 -12.16 -3.01
C LYS A 27 7.19 -11.10 -3.70
N MET A 28 6.61 -9.97 -4.11
CA MET A 28 7.39 -8.86 -4.66
C MET A 28 8.31 -8.24 -3.60
N LEU A 29 7.81 -8.08 -2.38
CA LEU A 29 8.58 -7.59 -1.23
C LEU A 29 9.74 -8.52 -0.87
N SER A 30 9.60 -9.84 -1.08
CA SER A 30 10.67 -10.82 -0.84
C SER A 30 11.96 -10.57 -1.64
N LYS A 31 11.92 -9.75 -2.69
CA LYS A 31 13.11 -9.38 -3.47
C LYS A 31 13.89 -8.21 -2.87
N VAL A 32 13.32 -7.53 -1.87
CA VAL A 32 13.92 -6.38 -1.19
C VAL A 32 14.81 -6.86 -0.05
N ASP A 33 15.90 -6.13 0.20
CA ASP A 33 16.77 -6.39 1.34
C ASP A 33 16.10 -5.90 2.64
N PHE A 34 15.67 -6.84 3.48
CA PHE A 34 15.07 -6.56 4.80
C PHE A 34 16.10 -6.36 5.91
N SER A 35 17.40 -6.56 5.64
CA SER A 35 18.47 -6.27 6.61
C SER A 35 18.69 -4.76 6.71
N SER A 36 18.46 -4.02 5.62
CA SER A 36 18.49 -2.57 5.64
C SER A 36 17.30 -1.99 6.43
N GLN A 37 17.61 -1.29 7.52
CA GLN A 37 16.61 -0.61 8.35
C GLN A 37 15.83 0.46 7.57
N GLU A 38 16.43 1.04 6.53
CA GLU A 38 15.77 2.04 5.67
C GLU A 38 14.62 1.41 4.88
N ASN A 39 14.84 0.24 4.28
CA ASN A 39 13.81 -0.50 3.56
C ASN A 39 12.68 -0.92 4.50
N LEU A 40 13.01 -1.39 5.71
CA LEU A 40 12.01 -1.73 6.73
C LEU A 40 11.17 -0.52 7.14
N LEU A 41 11.78 0.66 7.32
CA LEU A 41 11.05 1.89 7.63
C LEU A 41 10.14 2.32 6.48
N ILE A 42 10.62 2.27 5.23
CA ILE A 42 9.80 2.58 4.04
C ILE A 42 8.57 1.67 4.00
N ILE A 43 8.76 0.36 4.20
CA ILE A 43 7.68 -0.64 4.20
C ILE A 43 6.70 -0.39 5.35
N ALA A 44 7.19 -0.22 6.58
CA ALA A 44 6.35 -0.03 7.76
C ALA A 44 5.51 1.26 7.66
N CYS A 45 6.12 2.39 7.28
CA CYS A 45 5.41 3.66 7.14
C CYS A 45 4.41 3.64 5.98
N SER A 46 4.77 3.08 4.83
CA SER A 46 3.86 3.02 3.67
C SER A 46 2.63 2.15 3.92
N ILE A 47 2.80 0.99 4.54
CA ILE A 47 1.69 0.11 4.94
C ILE A 47 0.85 0.79 6.03
N GLY A 48 1.50 1.39 7.04
CA GLY A 48 0.82 2.08 8.14
C GLY A 48 -0.05 3.26 7.66
N VAL A 49 0.50 4.12 6.78
CA VAL A 49 -0.26 5.23 6.20
C VAL A 49 -1.37 4.71 5.29
N GLY A 50 -1.08 3.76 4.40
CA GLY A 50 -2.09 3.22 3.48
C GLY A 50 -3.28 2.57 4.21
N LEU A 51 -3.02 1.82 5.28
CA LEU A 51 -4.07 1.26 6.14
C LEU A 51 -4.78 2.36 6.94
N GLY A 52 -4.04 3.31 7.53
CA GLY A 52 -4.60 4.39 8.35
C GLY A 52 -5.58 5.29 7.58
N VAL A 53 -5.28 5.58 6.32
CA VAL A 53 -6.18 6.30 5.40
C VAL A 53 -7.49 5.54 5.20
N THR A 54 -7.40 4.22 5.01
CA THR A 54 -8.55 3.38 4.68
C THR A 54 -9.44 3.14 5.90
N THR A 55 -8.86 3.08 7.10
CA THR A 55 -9.58 2.85 8.35
C THR A 55 -10.12 4.14 8.98
N VAL A 56 -9.50 5.28 8.72
CA VAL A 56 -9.90 6.59 9.26
C VAL A 56 -10.21 7.56 8.12
N PRO A 57 -11.46 7.61 7.63
CA PRO A 57 -11.83 8.43 6.47
C PRO A 57 -11.76 9.95 6.73
N ASN A 58 -11.68 10.38 8.00
CA ASN A 58 -11.53 11.79 8.39
C ASN A 58 -10.06 12.21 8.60
N LEU A 59 -9.09 11.34 8.34
CA LEU A 59 -7.67 11.61 8.64
C LEU A 59 -7.09 12.79 7.84
N PHE A 60 -7.70 13.12 6.70
CA PHE A 60 -7.24 14.16 5.77
C PHE A 60 -8.29 15.23 5.45
N ASP A 61 -9.27 15.47 6.34
CA ASP A 61 -10.29 16.51 6.13
C ASP A 61 -9.72 17.94 6.07
N ALA A 62 -8.52 18.15 6.62
CA ALA A 62 -7.83 19.44 6.57
C ALA A 62 -7.06 19.69 5.26
N LEU A 63 -7.00 18.73 4.34
CA LEU A 63 -6.25 18.87 3.07
C LEU A 63 -7.11 19.48 1.94
N PRO A 64 -6.49 20.16 0.96
CA PRO A 64 -7.19 20.72 -0.20
C PRO A 64 -7.90 19.63 -1.01
N GLU A 65 -9.04 19.96 -1.60
CA GLU A 65 -9.93 19.03 -2.31
C GLU A 65 -9.22 18.22 -3.39
N SER A 66 -8.28 18.82 -4.12
CA SER A 66 -7.48 18.16 -5.16
C SER A 66 -6.60 17.03 -4.61
N VAL A 67 -6.05 17.19 -3.40
CA VAL A 67 -5.21 16.19 -2.75
C VAL A 67 -6.08 15.14 -2.04
N LYS A 68 -7.23 15.57 -1.51
CA LYS A 68 -8.21 14.69 -0.84
C LYS A 68 -8.69 13.56 -1.74
N ILE A 69 -8.91 13.83 -3.03
CA ILE A 69 -9.33 12.81 -4.01
C ILE A 69 -8.29 11.68 -4.13
N LEU A 70 -6.99 12.01 -4.23
CA LEU A 70 -5.93 11.00 -4.30
C LEU A 70 -5.72 10.32 -2.95
N THR A 71 -5.78 11.09 -1.86
CA THR A 71 -5.54 10.59 -0.50
C THR A 71 -6.73 9.83 0.06
N ASN A 72 -7.89 9.81 -0.59
CA ASN A 72 -9.04 8.98 -0.18
C ASN A 72 -8.83 7.49 -0.52
N SER A 73 -7.84 7.16 -1.36
CA SER A 73 -7.44 5.78 -1.63
C SER A 73 -6.21 5.42 -0.80
N GLY A 74 -6.35 4.49 0.13
CA GLY A 74 -5.23 4.01 0.95
C GLY A 74 -4.08 3.41 0.13
N ILE A 75 -4.38 2.82 -1.04
CA ILE A 75 -3.37 2.28 -1.96
C ILE A 75 -2.50 3.42 -2.51
N VAL A 76 -3.13 4.53 -2.92
CA VAL A 76 -2.43 5.70 -3.47
C VAL A 76 -1.63 6.40 -2.38
N ALA A 77 -2.24 6.65 -1.22
CA ALA A 77 -1.56 7.29 -0.09
C ALA A 77 -0.36 6.48 0.41
N GLY A 78 -0.50 5.16 0.55
CA GLY A 78 0.59 4.26 0.91
C GLY A 78 1.71 4.25 -0.13
N SER A 79 1.36 4.19 -1.43
CA SER A 79 2.33 4.20 -2.53
C SER A 79 3.08 5.53 -2.64
N LEU A 80 2.38 6.65 -2.48
CA LEU A 80 3.00 7.98 -2.49
C LEU A 80 3.98 8.12 -1.31
N THR A 81 3.59 7.64 -0.13
CA THR A 81 4.45 7.59 1.05
C THR A 81 5.69 6.73 0.80
N ALA A 82 5.52 5.53 0.20
CA ALA A 82 6.64 4.65 -0.14
C ALA A 82 7.63 5.32 -1.10
N ILE A 83 7.12 5.94 -2.17
CA ILE A 83 7.95 6.65 -3.17
C ILE A 83 8.69 7.81 -2.50
N PHE A 84 7.99 8.61 -1.71
CA PHE A 84 8.57 9.77 -1.03
C PHE A 84 9.70 9.37 -0.08
N LEU A 85 9.48 8.36 0.79
CA LEU A 85 10.52 7.86 1.68
C LEU A 85 11.66 7.19 0.90
N ASN A 86 11.36 6.43 -0.16
CA ASN A 86 12.39 5.81 -0.99
C ASN A 86 13.32 6.85 -1.64
N VAL A 87 12.77 7.98 -2.11
CA VAL A 87 13.57 9.09 -2.65
C VAL A 87 14.41 9.73 -1.55
N ILE A 88 13.86 9.96 -0.35
CA ILE A 88 14.62 10.55 0.76
C ILE A 88 15.79 9.66 1.17
N PHE A 89 15.55 8.37 1.39
CA PHE A 89 16.59 7.46 1.88
C PHE A 89 17.61 7.08 0.81
N HIS A 90 17.20 6.87 -0.45
CA HIS A 90 18.13 6.39 -1.47
C HIS A 90 18.68 7.48 -2.40
N VAL A 91 17.97 8.60 -2.59
CA VAL A 91 18.40 9.69 -3.50
C VAL A 91 19.00 10.88 -2.75
N ALA A 92 18.39 11.32 -1.64
CA ALA A 92 18.88 12.50 -0.90
C ALA A 92 20.04 12.18 0.05
N LYS A 93 20.15 10.93 0.53
CA LYS A 93 21.23 10.49 1.40
C LYS A 93 21.76 9.12 0.95
N PRO A 94 22.74 9.05 0.05
CA PRO A 94 23.38 7.78 -0.28
C PRO A 94 24.19 7.29 0.93
N MET A 95 23.52 6.72 1.94
CA MET A 95 24.22 6.01 3.00
C MET A 95 24.65 4.68 2.41
N LYS A 96 25.98 4.58 2.22
CA LYS A 96 26.67 3.38 1.75
C LYS A 96 26.03 2.13 2.35
N GLN A 97 25.42 1.31 1.48
CA GLN A 97 25.34 -0.12 1.69
C GLN A 97 26.74 -0.59 2.07
N LYS A 98 26.88 -1.10 3.29
CA LYS A 98 28.10 -1.75 3.76
C LYS A 98 27.80 -3.20 3.99
#